data_AF-A0A7Y2NLU2-F1
#
_entry.id   AF-A0A7Y2NLU2-F1
#
_cell.length_a   1.000
_cell.length_b   1.000
_cell.length_c   1.000
_cell.angle_alpha   90.00
_cell.angle_beta   90.00
_cell.angle_gamma   90.00
#
_symmetry.space_group_name_H-M   'P 1'
#
loop_
_entity.id
_entity.type
_entity.pdbx_description
1 polymer ?
#
loop_
_entity_poly.entity_id
_entity_poly.type
_entity_poly.pdbx_seq_one_letter_code
_entity_poly.pdbx_strand_id
1 'polypeptide(L)'
;SAQIGVLPISVYYFHQFPGLFFITNLVLIPCLGFVLGFGFLVMILSLFNVLHETVVQWYSMVISLINKFVSVISGYEAMVFKNISFDREQMLFSYTLIIMAYCFFSYWKSKYIIQLLTVVLLFQGGKILAHRDSRDNAFVIFHKSRHSLLGLKSQDELVVMASSEEINLEDPRIIDFQIGEKIKSIKKESLMNYYELPFSNLLIIDSTAAYDPSSAFARTIMLRDSPKINLNRLIDSLKPELVIWDGSNYLSYQKRWAQTCRAKKIPFHPTGEKGAYIIRF
;
A
#
# COMPACT_ATOMS: atom_id res chain seq x y z
N SER A 1 2.95 11.62 25.85
CA SER A 1 3.13 10.15 25.89
C SER A 1 3.81 9.69 24.61
N ALA A 2 4.56 8.58 24.63
CA ALA A 2 5.17 8.01 23.40
C ALA A 2 4.12 7.75 22.30
N GLN A 3 2.87 7.49 22.69
CA GLN A 3 1.74 7.22 21.78
C GLN A 3 1.45 8.35 20.79
N ILE A 4 1.61 9.63 21.17
CA ILE A 4 1.41 10.77 20.25
C ILE A 4 2.47 10.76 19.15
N GLY A 5 3.71 10.36 19.46
CA GLY A 5 4.78 10.26 18.48
C GLY A 5 4.63 9.08 17.51
N VAL A 6 3.93 8.01 17.91
CA VAL A 6 3.70 6.83 17.05
C VAL A 6 2.50 7.04 16.12
N LEU A 7 1.63 8.02 16.38
CA LEU A 7 0.45 8.28 15.57
C LEU A 7 0.77 8.61 14.10
N PRO A 8 1.62 9.59 13.75
CA PRO A 8 1.90 9.91 12.35
C PRO A 8 2.40 8.74 11.51
N ILE A 9 3.36 7.97 12.04
CA ILE A 9 3.94 6.82 11.34
C ILE A 9 2.91 5.69 11.18
N SER A 10 2.02 5.50 12.16
CA SER A 10 0.96 4.49 12.08
C SER A 10 -0.05 4.84 10.99
N VAL A 11 -0.46 6.10 10.92
CA VAL A 11 -1.37 6.58 9.86
C VAL A 11 -0.70 6.51 8.49
N TYR A 12 0.58 6.87 8.39
CA TYR A 12 1.36 6.78 7.15
C TYR A 12 1.45 5.35 6.61
N TYR A 13 1.77 4.38 7.47
CA TYR A 13 2.03 3.01 7.03
C TYR A 13 0.76 2.18 6.84
N PHE A 14 -0.23 2.34 7.72
CA PHE A 14 -1.44 1.51 7.70
C PHE A 14 -2.63 2.18 7.00
N HIS A 15 -2.51 3.44 6.60
CA HIS A 15 -3.60 4.25 6.04
C HIS A 15 -4.90 4.23 6.86
N GLN A 16 -4.77 3.93 8.16
CA GLN A 16 -5.87 3.82 9.09
C GLN A 16 -5.43 4.25 10.49
N PHE A 17 -6.38 4.72 11.28
CA PHE A 17 -6.18 5.06 12.67
C PHE A 17 -7.29 4.48 13.54
N PRO A 18 -6.99 3.58 14.49
CA PRO A 18 -7.98 3.14 15.47
C PRO A 18 -8.28 4.30 16.43
N GLY A 19 -9.52 4.80 16.47
CA GLY A 19 -9.91 5.90 17.37
C GLY A 19 -9.71 5.55 18.85
N LEU A 20 -9.85 4.27 19.20
CA LEU A 20 -9.60 3.75 20.55
C LEU A 20 -8.12 3.53 20.88
N PHE A 21 -7.19 3.78 19.95
CA PHE A 21 -5.76 3.48 20.09
C PHE A 21 -5.17 4.00 21.41
N PHE A 22 -5.51 5.23 21.82
CA PHE A 22 -5.02 5.82 23.07
C PHE A 22 -5.58 5.11 24.31
N ILE A 23 -6.87 4.81 24.34
CA ILE A 23 -7.52 4.10 25.47
C ILE A 23 -6.97 2.68 25.57
N THR A 24 -6.91 1.98 24.43
CA THR A 24 -6.42 0.61 24.33
C THR A 24 -4.99 0.52 24.81
N ASN A 25 -4.09 1.39 24.36
CA ASN A 25 -2.69 1.36 24.79
C ASN A 25 -2.47 1.87 26.21
N LEU A 26 -3.30 2.78 26.72
CA LEU A 26 -3.24 3.23 28.11
C LEU A 26 -3.55 2.08 29.08
N VAL A 27 -4.47 1.20 28.73
CA VAL A 27 -4.85 0.03 29.55
C VAL A 27 -3.94 -1.16 29.27
N LEU A 28 -3.69 -1.51 28.01
CA LEU A 28 -2.92 -2.71 27.65
C LEU A 28 -1.46 -2.64 28.07
N ILE A 29 -0.77 -1.51 27.89
CA ILE A 29 0.68 -1.43 28.15
C ILE A 29 1.00 -1.71 29.63
N PRO A 30 0.35 -1.07 30.61
CA PRO A 30 0.54 -1.41 32.02
C PRO A 30 0.12 -2.83 32.36
N CYS A 31 -1.02 -3.29 31.82
CA CYS A 31 -1.53 -4.64 32.07
C CYS A 31 -0.59 -5.73 31.51
N LEU A 32 0.02 -5.53 30.34
CA LEU A 32 1.01 -6.44 29.75
C LEU A 32 2.25 -6.54 30.62
N GLY A 33 2.78 -5.41 31.09
CA GLY A 33 3.92 -5.40 32.02
C GLY A 33 3.61 -6.17 33.31
N PHE A 34 2.42 -5.94 33.88
CA PHE A 34 1.96 -6.67 35.06
C PHE A 34 1.79 -8.17 34.79
N VAL A 35 1.12 -8.56 33.70
CA VAL A 35 0.90 -9.97 33.34
C VAL A 35 2.22 -10.69 33.10
N LEU A 36 3.17 -10.06 32.39
CA LEU A 36 4.49 -10.66 32.15
C LEU A 36 5.29 -10.81 33.45
N GLY A 37 5.35 -9.76 34.27
CA GLY A 37 6.06 -9.80 35.55
C GLY A 37 5.46 -10.81 36.54
N PHE A 38 4.13 -10.81 36.67
CA PHE A 38 3.43 -11.75 37.54
C PHE A 38 3.45 -13.17 36.99
N GLY A 39 3.35 -13.34 35.66
CA GLY A 39 3.50 -14.63 35.01
C GLY A 39 4.88 -15.24 35.22
N PHE A 40 5.93 -14.43 35.20
CA PHE A 40 7.28 -14.86 35.54
C PHE A 40 7.40 -15.29 37.01
N LEU A 41 6.80 -14.54 37.93
CA LEU A 41 6.73 -14.91 39.35
C LEU A 41 5.98 -16.24 39.55
N VAL A 42 4.85 -16.43 38.88
CA VAL A 42 4.07 -17.68 38.90
C VAL A 42 4.92 -18.86 38.41
N MET A 43 5.69 -18.66 37.34
CA MET A 43 6.61 -19.67 36.81
C MET A 43 7.69 -20.04 37.85
N ILE A 44 8.30 -19.06 38.52
CA ILE A 44 9.29 -19.29 39.58
C ILE A 44 8.68 -20.06 40.76
N LEU A 45 7.50 -19.63 41.25
CA LEU A 45 6.81 -20.30 42.35
C LEU A 45 6.45 -21.75 42.00
N SER A 46 6.11 -22.01 40.74
CA SER A 46 5.86 -23.36 40.24
C SER A 46 7.13 -24.21 40.25
N LEU A 47 8.30 -23.66 39.88
CA LEU A 47 9.57 -24.40 39.89
C LEU A 47 9.97 -24.86 41.30
N PHE A 48 9.65 -24.07 42.32
CA PHE A 48 9.92 -24.42 43.72
C PHE A 48 8.77 -25.20 44.40
N ASN A 49 7.69 -25.55 43.68
CA ASN A 49 6.48 -26.17 44.22
C ASN A 49 5.82 -25.40 45.38
N VAL A 50 5.95 -24.06 45.40
CA VAL A 50 5.34 -23.17 46.41
C VAL A 50 4.11 -22.43 45.86
N LEU A 51 3.72 -22.72 44.62
CA LEU A 51 2.60 -22.05 43.96
C LEU A 51 1.25 -22.45 44.59
N HIS A 52 0.60 -21.49 45.23
CA HIS A 52 -0.74 -21.68 45.80
C HIS A 52 -1.84 -21.46 44.75
N GLU A 53 -2.92 -22.23 44.83
CA GLU A 53 -4.02 -22.19 43.87
C GLU A 53 -4.67 -20.79 43.75
N THR A 54 -4.75 -20.06 44.87
CA THR A 54 -5.25 -18.68 44.90
C THR A 54 -4.46 -17.74 43.98
N VAL A 55 -3.14 -17.91 43.88
CA VAL A 55 -2.28 -17.10 43.01
C VAL A 55 -2.58 -17.38 41.53
N VAL A 56 -2.82 -18.64 41.19
CA VAL A 56 -3.20 -19.07 39.84
C VAL A 56 -4.57 -18.52 39.45
N GLN A 57 -5.53 -18.55 40.37
CA GLN A 57 -6.88 -18.00 40.14
C GLN A 57 -6.84 -16.48 39.91
N TRP A 58 -6.05 -15.75 40.72
CA TRP A 58 -5.84 -14.31 40.51
C TRP A 58 -5.20 -14.01 39.15
N TYR A 59 -4.15 -14.74 38.78
CA TYR A 59 -3.49 -14.55 37.49
C TYR A 59 -4.46 -14.81 36.32
N SER A 60 -5.22 -15.90 36.41
CA SER A 60 -6.21 -16.29 35.39
C SER A 60 -7.33 -15.25 35.26
N MET A 61 -7.80 -14.67 36.37
CA MET A 61 -8.78 -13.59 36.36
C MET A 61 -8.25 -12.37 35.60
N VAL A 62 -7.00 -11.96 35.85
CA VAL A 62 -6.37 -10.80 35.19
C VAL A 62 -6.25 -11.03 33.69
N ILE A 63 -5.79 -12.22 33.26
CA ILE A 63 -5.72 -12.58 31.84
C ILE A 63 -7.12 -12.54 31.20
N SER A 64 -8.13 -13.12 31.86
CA SER A 64 -9.50 -13.11 31.36
C SER A 64 -10.05 -11.70 31.19
N LEU A 65 -9.74 -10.78 32.12
CA LEU A 65 -10.19 -9.40 32.04
C LEU A 65 -9.59 -8.68 30.82
N ILE A 66 -8.30 -8.89 30.56
CA ILE A 66 -7.60 -8.33 29.40
C ILE A 66 -8.18 -8.88 28.10
N ASN A 67 -8.39 -10.19 28.01
CA ASN A 67 -8.98 -10.80 26.82
C ASN A 67 -10.39 -10.29 26.55
N LYS A 68 -11.20 -10.10 27.61
CA LYS A 68 -12.54 -9.50 27.49
C LYS A 68 -12.46 -8.06 27.01
N PHE A 69 -11.53 -7.26 27.52
CA PHE A 69 -11.30 -5.89 27.08
C PHE A 69 -10.90 -5.82 25.59
N VAL A 70 -9.97 -6.67 25.15
CA VAL A 70 -9.56 -6.76 23.74
C VAL A 70 -10.73 -7.17 22.85
N SER A 71 -11.52 -8.16 23.27
CA SER A 71 -12.70 -8.61 22.52
C SER A 71 -13.75 -7.49 22.36
N VAL A 72 -14.01 -6.73 23.43
CA VAL A 72 -14.92 -5.58 23.39
C VAL A 72 -14.40 -4.52 22.41
N ILE A 73 -13.10 -4.18 22.48
CA ILE A 73 -12.49 -3.20 21.57
C ILE A 73 -12.54 -3.66 20.11
N SER A 74 -12.29 -4.95 19.84
CA SER A 74 -12.35 -5.48 18.47
C SER A 74 -13.75 -5.39 17.86
N GLY A 75 -14.81 -5.35 18.67
CA GLY A 75 -16.18 -5.16 18.20
C GLY A 75 -16.48 -3.73 17.72
N TYR A 76 -15.64 -2.73 18.05
CA TYR A 76 -15.83 -1.34 17.64
C TYR A 76 -15.12 -1.01 16.32
N GLU A 77 -15.35 -1.81 15.27
CA GLU A 77 -14.77 -1.55 13.93
C GLU A 77 -15.16 -0.18 13.37
N ALA A 78 -16.34 0.33 13.73
CA ALA A 78 -16.84 1.63 13.31
C ALA A 78 -15.99 2.82 13.80
N MET A 79 -15.11 2.60 14.78
CA MET A 79 -14.22 3.64 15.32
C MET A 79 -12.82 3.60 14.68
N VAL A 80 -12.60 2.74 13.70
CA VAL A 80 -11.36 2.73 12.91
C VAL A 80 -11.55 3.64 11.71
N PHE A 81 -10.84 4.76 11.71
CA PHE A 81 -10.78 5.65 10.56
C PHE A 81 -9.92 4.98 9.49
N LYS A 82 -10.53 4.54 8.38
CA LYS A 82 -9.86 3.87 7.25
C LYS A 82 -9.67 4.83 6.07
N ASN A 83 -8.84 4.43 5.11
CA ASN A 83 -8.60 5.14 3.85
C ASN A 83 -8.10 6.58 4.04
N ILE A 84 -7.26 6.79 5.04
CA ILE A 84 -6.63 8.09 5.29
C ILE A 84 -5.47 8.26 4.32
N SER A 85 -5.63 9.16 3.35
CA SER A 85 -4.53 9.62 2.48
C SER A 85 -3.56 10.45 3.31
N PHE A 86 -2.47 9.81 3.71
CA PHE A 86 -1.41 10.39 4.54
C PHE A 86 -0.06 10.09 3.91
N ASP A 87 0.49 11.06 3.19
CA ASP A 87 1.76 10.94 2.48
C ASP A 87 2.97 11.20 3.40
N ARG A 88 4.17 10.94 2.87
CA ARG A 88 5.42 11.09 3.64
C ARG A 88 5.65 12.53 4.09
N GLU A 89 5.28 13.50 3.27
CA GLU A 89 5.44 14.93 3.57
C GLU A 89 4.48 15.35 4.69
N GLN A 90 3.23 14.88 4.67
CA GLN A 90 2.24 15.06 5.73
C GLN A 90 2.71 14.42 7.04
N MET A 91 3.34 13.25 6.98
CA MET A 91 3.93 12.61 8.16
C MET A 91 5.04 13.47 8.78
N LEU A 92 6.04 13.89 8.01
CA LEU A 92 7.14 14.74 8.49
C LEU A 92 6.62 16.09 9.01
N PHE A 93 5.66 16.67 8.30
CA PHE A 93 5.01 17.91 8.71
C PHE A 93 4.29 17.74 10.05
N SER A 94 3.55 16.64 10.24
CA SER A 94 2.86 16.37 11.51
C SER A 94 3.83 16.19 12.69
N TYR A 95 5.00 15.58 12.48
CA TYR A 95 6.05 15.54 13.50
C TYR A 95 6.55 16.93 13.85
N THR A 96 6.74 17.79 12.85
CA THR A 96 7.11 19.19 13.06
C THR A 96 6.05 19.93 13.88
N LEU A 97 4.75 19.71 13.59
CA LEU A 97 3.64 20.26 14.38
C LEU A 97 3.69 19.80 15.85
N ILE A 98 3.91 18.50 16.09
CA ILE A 98 4.00 17.94 17.45
C ILE A 98 5.16 18.58 18.23
N ILE A 99 6.34 18.69 17.62
CA ILE A 99 7.52 19.30 18.25
C ILE A 99 7.27 20.79 18.54
N MET A 100 6.69 21.53 17.60
CA MET A 100 6.41 22.95 17.78
C MET A 100 5.34 23.20 18.84
N ALA A 101 4.30 22.36 18.89
CA ALA A 101 3.30 22.40 19.95
C ALA A 101 3.95 22.15 21.32
N TYR A 102 4.81 21.13 21.44
CA TYR A 102 5.55 20.85 22.67
C TYR A 102 6.42 22.03 23.11
N CYS A 103 7.19 22.63 22.19
CA CYS A 103 7.99 23.83 22.47
C CYS A 103 7.11 25.01 22.90
N PHE A 104 5.98 25.23 22.24
CA PHE A 104 5.05 26.30 22.61
C PHE A 104 4.53 26.12 24.04
N PHE A 105 4.01 24.93 24.39
CA PHE A 105 3.49 24.66 25.74
C PHE A 105 4.57 24.66 26.82
N SER A 106 5.82 24.30 26.49
CA SER A 106 6.92 24.29 27.46
C SER A 106 7.45 25.69 27.78
N TYR A 107 7.48 26.58 26.78
CA TYR A 107 8.12 27.90 26.93
C TYR A 107 7.14 29.07 26.94
N TRP A 108 5.88 28.89 26.51
CA TRP A 108 4.84 29.92 26.41
C TRP A 108 5.28 31.18 25.65
N LYS A 109 6.14 31.03 24.63
CA LYS A 109 6.65 32.15 23.82
C LYS A 109 5.94 32.25 22.47
N SER A 110 5.45 33.45 22.14
CA SER A 110 4.76 33.75 20.87
C SER A 110 5.59 33.48 19.62
N LYS A 111 6.94 33.48 19.73
CA LYS A 111 7.84 33.14 18.62
C LYS A 111 7.56 31.75 18.03
N TYR A 112 7.16 30.78 18.86
CA TYR A 112 6.88 29.41 18.40
C TYR A 112 5.56 29.35 17.61
N ILE A 113 4.58 30.19 17.95
CA ILE A 113 3.35 30.32 17.17
C ILE A 113 3.66 30.88 15.78
N ILE A 114 4.48 31.93 15.71
CA ILE A 114 4.85 32.54 14.42
C ILE A 114 5.57 31.51 13.54
N GLN A 115 6.55 30.80 14.08
CA GLN A 115 7.26 29.74 13.37
C GLN A 115 6.33 28.62 12.90
N LEU A 116 5.39 28.19 13.76
CA LEU A 116 4.37 27.19 13.42
C LEU A 116 3.52 27.66 12.23
N LEU A 117 3.03 28.90 12.27
CA LEU A 117 2.22 29.47 11.20
C LEU A 117 3.00 29.58 9.89
N THR A 118 4.27 29.98 9.94
CA THR A 118 5.13 30.01 8.75
C THR A 118 5.30 28.62 8.13
N VAL A 119 5.57 27.60 8.95
CA VAL A 119 5.71 26.21 8.48
C VAL A 119 4.39 25.71 7.89
N VAL A 120 3.26 26.04 8.51
CA VAL A 120 1.92 25.72 7.99
C VAL A 120 1.65 26.38 6.63
N LEU A 121 2.02 27.66 6.45
CA LEU A 121 1.84 28.36 5.19
C LEU A 121 2.71 27.78 4.07
N LEU A 122 3.99 27.48 4.36
CA LEU A 122 4.89 26.85 3.38
C LEU A 122 4.37 25.47 2.96
N PHE A 123 3.90 24.67 3.92
CA PHE A 123 3.32 23.36 3.64
C PHE A 123 2.08 23.46 2.76
N GLN A 124 1.14 24.38 3.08
CA GLN A 124 -0.04 24.61 2.26
C GLN A 124 0.32 25.07 0.84
N GLY A 125 1.28 26.00 0.70
CA GLY A 125 1.78 26.44 -0.59
C GLY A 125 2.34 25.30 -1.43
N GLY A 126 3.17 24.43 -0.82
CA GLY A 126 3.70 23.23 -1.47
C GLY A 126 2.60 22.25 -1.92
N LYS A 127 1.58 22.02 -1.10
CA LYS A 127 0.44 21.16 -1.46
C LYS A 127 -0.40 21.71 -2.60
N ILE A 128 -0.60 23.03 -2.66
CA ILE A 128 -1.34 23.67 -3.76
C ILE A 128 -0.62 23.48 -5.08
N LEU A 129 0.71 23.62 -5.09
CA LEU A 129 1.53 23.38 -6.28
C LEU A 129 1.47 21.90 -6.71
N ALA A 130 1.72 20.97 -5.78
CA ALA A 130 1.69 19.53 -6.06
C ALA A 130 0.29 19.01 -6.48
N HIS A 131 -0.79 19.67 -6.06
CA HIS A 131 -2.14 19.29 -6.45
C HIS A 131 -2.42 19.51 -7.94
N ARG A 132 -1.68 20.41 -8.61
CA ARG A 132 -1.78 20.58 -10.07
C ARG A 132 -1.26 19.36 -10.81
N ASP A 133 -0.13 18.80 -10.37
CA ASP A 133 0.51 17.64 -11.01
C ASP A 133 -0.26 16.33 -10.75
N SER A 134 -1.08 16.28 -9.70
CA SER A 134 -1.84 15.07 -9.34
C SER A 134 -3.06 14.82 -10.25
N ARG A 135 -3.38 15.71 -11.19
CA ARG A 135 -4.50 15.56 -12.13
C ARG A 135 -4.17 14.77 -13.39
N ASP A 136 -2.90 14.44 -13.59
CA ASP A 136 -2.48 13.69 -14.76
C ASP A 136 -3.17 12.31 -14.79
N ASN A 137 -3.57 11.93 -16.00
CA ASN A 137 -4.11 10.61 -16.23
C ASN A 137 -2.97 9.60 -16.13
N ALA A 138 -3.30 8.37 -15.75
CA ALA A 138 -2.28 7.35 -15.61
C ALA A 138 -2.81 5.99 -15.99
N PHE A 139 -1.99 5.22 -16.71
CA PHE A 139 -2.21 3.80 -16.90
C PHE A 139 -1.24 3.01 -16.03
N VAL A 140 -1.75 2.09 -15.25
CA VAL A 140 -0.99 1.36 -14.23
C VAL A 140 -1.13 -0.13 -14.45
N ILE A 141 0.00 -0.82 -14.44
CA ILE A 141 0.09 -2.27 -14.52
C ILE A 141 0.58 -2.77 -13.16
N PHE A 142 -0.33 -3.32 -12.34
CA PHE A 142 -0.03 -3.74 -10.98
C PHE A 142 0.70 -5.09 -10.96
N HIS A 143 1.59 -5.28 -9.99
CA HIS A 143 2.20 -6.58 -9.75
C HIS A 143 1.32 -7.44 -8.84
N LYS A 144 0.44 -8.24 -9.43
CA LYS A 144 -0.36 -9.26 -8.72
C LYS A 144 0.04 -10.66 -9.15
N SER A 145 0.27 -11.54 -8.18
CA SER A 145 0.61 -12.93 -8.44
C SER A 145 -0.58 -13.67 -9.07
N ARG A 146 -0.33 -14.46 -10.12
CA ARG A 146 -1.29 -15.32 -10.85
C ARG A 146 -2.43 -14.62 -11.60
N HIS A 147 -2.60 -13.32 -11.44
CA HIS A 147 -3.67 -12.57 -12.10
C HIS A 147 -3.15 -11.24 -12.62
N SER A 148 -3.67 -10.81 -13.76
CA SER A 148 -3.40 -9.47 -14.29
C SER A 148 -4.36 -8.47 -13.70
N LEU A 149 -3.81 -7.32 -13.29
CA LEU A 149 -4.54 -6.22 -12.70
C LEU A 149 -4.00 -4.92 -13.28
N LEU A 150 -4.87 -4.18 -13.94
CA LEU A 150 -4.58 -2.91 -14.60
C LEU A 150 -5.46 -1.80 -14.01
N GLY A 151 -5.00 -0.57 -14.07
CA GLY A 151 -5.75 0.61 -13.66
C GLY A 151 -5.63 1.72 -14.70
N LEU A 152 -6.75 2.30 -15.10
CA LEU A 152 -6.78 3.54 -15.88
C LEU A 152 -7.35 4.63 -14.98
N LYS A 153 -6.47 5.54 -14.56
CA LYS A 153 -6.83 6.74 -13.81
C LYS A 153 -7.21 7.84 -14.80
N SER A 154 -8.39 8.39 -14.61
CA SER A 154 -8.86 9.62 -15.24
C SER A 154 -9.29 10.60 -14.16
N GLN A 155 -8.47 11.63 -13.90
CA GLN A 155 -8.67 12.58 -12.81
C GLN A 155 -8.86 11.89 -11.43
N ASP A 156 -10.04 11.99 -10.83
CA ASP A 156 -10.40 11.42 -9.52
C ASP A 156 -11.08 10.04 -9.66
N GLU A 157 -11.15 9.47 -10.86
CA GLU A 157 -11.75 8.16 -11.15
C GLU A 157 -10.69 7.13 -11.54
N LEU A 158 -10.83 5.90 -11.04
CA LEU A 158 -10.01 4.75 -11.42
C LEU A 158 -10.88 3.66 -12.00
N VAL A 159 -10.63 3.30 -13.26
CA VAL A 159 -11.16 2.09 -13.86
C VAL A 159 -10.18 0.96 -13.62
N VAL A 160 -10.59 -0.05 -12.87
CA VAL A 160 -9.81 -1.25 -12.58
C VAL A 160 -10.19 -2.34 -13.57
N MET A 161 -9.21 -2.85 -14.31
CA MET A 161 -9.40 -3.95 -15.26
C MET A 161 -8.67 -5.19 -14.76
N ALA A 162 -9.40 -6.29 -14.61
CA ALA A 162 -8.92 -7.52 -13.99
C ALA A 162 -9.04 -8.72 -14.94
N SER A 163 -8.11 -9.66 -14.86
CA SER A 163 -8.19 -10.92 -15.62
C SER A 163 -9.20 -11.92 -15.07
N SER A 164 -9.67 -11.74 -13.83
CA SER A 164 -10.65 -12.61 -13.17
C SER A 164 -11.68 -11.75 -12.42
N GLU A 165 -12.94 -12.19 -12.46
CA GLU A 165 -14.02 -11.60 -11.68
C GLU A 165 -13.80 -11.74 -10.17
N GLU A 166 -13.02 -12.72 -9.73
CA GLU A 166 -12.69 -12.96 -8.31
C GLU A 166 -11.84 -11.83 -7.69
N ILE A 167 -11.19 -10.99 -8.51
CA ILE A 167 -10.40 -9.87 -8.00
C ILE A 167 -11.34 -8.80 -7.44
N ASN A 168 -11.40 -8.70 -6.12
CA ASN A 168 -12.16 -7.67 -5.43
C ASN A 168 -11.46 -6.30 -5.59
N LEU A 169 -12.27 -5.23 -5.65
CA LEU A 169 -11.81 -3.84 -5.58
C LEU A 169 -11.10 -3.52 -4.26
N GLU A 170 -11.29 -4.34 -3.23
CA GLU A 170 -10.57 -4.28 -1.96
C GLU A 170 -9.17 -4.90 -1.99
N ASP A 171 -8.62 -5.24 -3.17
CA ASP A 171 -7.21 -5.67 -3.27
C ASP A 171 -6.29 -4.56 -2.72
N PRO A 172 -5.34 -4.88 -1.81
CA PRO A 172 -4.48 -3.87 -1.19
C PRO A 172 -3.77 -2.96 -2.19
N ARG A 173 -3.40 -3.48 -3.37
CA ARG A 173 -2.71 -2.69 -4.41
C ARG A 173 -3.62 -1.62 -5.01
N ILE A 174 -4.90 -1.92 -5.15
CA ILE A 174 -5.92 -0.98 -5.65
C ILE A 174 -6.15 0.08 -4.58
N ILE A 175 -6.33 -0.34 -3.33
CA ILE A 175 -6.54 0.56 -2.18
C ILE A 175 -5.34 1.51 -2.02
N ASP A 176 -4.11 0.99 -1.99
CA ASP A 176 -2.90 1.78 -1.84
C ASP A 176 -2.78 2.84 -2.95
N PHE A 177 -3.08 2.44 -4.20
CA PHE A 177 -3.10 3.37 -5.34
C PHE A 177 -4.23 4.39 -5.25
N GLN A 178 -5.44 3.96 -4.86
CA GLN A 178 -6.60 4.82 -4.66
C GLN A 178 -6.30 5.91 -3.63
N ILE A 179 -5.68 5.53 -2.51
CA ILE A 179 -5.32 6.44 -1.41
C ILE A 179 -4.18 7.38 -1.82
N GLY A 180 -3.16 6.85 -2.51
CA GLY A 180 -2.01 7.61 -2.99
C GLY A 180 -2.37 8.67 -4.04
N GLU A 181 -3.23 8.32 -5.01
CA GLU A 181 -3.68 9.22 -6.07
C GLU A 181 -4.99 9.95 -5.74
N LYS A 182 -5.54 9.76 -4.53
CA LYS A 182 -6.75 10.42 -4.01
C LYS A 182 -8.00 10.20 -4.88
N ILE A 183 -8.14 8.99 -5.39
CA ILE A 183 -9.25 8.56 -6.23
C ILE A 183 -10.54 8.49 -5.41
N LYS A 184 -11.60 9.11 -5.91
CA LYS A 184 -12.93 9.19 -5.28
C LYS A 184 -13.86 8.08 -5.73
N SER A 185 -13.76 7.65 -6.98
CA SER A 185 -14.61 6.62 -7.57
C SER A 185 -13.77 5.51 -8.20
N ILE A 186 -14.18 4.27 -7.95
CA ILE A 186 -13.60 3.10 -8.59
C ILE A 186 -14.69 2.38 -9.38
N LYS A 187 -14.37 2.03 -10.62
CA LYS A 187 -15.19 1.13 -11.44
C LYS A 187 -14.39 -0.12 -11.78
N LYS A 188 -15.09 -1.22 -12.02
CA LYS A 188 -14.49 -2.48 -12.47
C LYS A 188 -14.92 -2.77 -13.89
N GLU A 189 -13.96 -3.11 -14.73
CA GLU A 189 -14.16 -3.51 -16.12
C GLU A 189 -13.41 -4.81 -16.43
N SER A 190 -13.78 -5.43 -17.54
CA SER A 190 -13.06 -6.60 -18.06
C SER A 190 -11.76 -6.17 -18.71
N LEU A 191 -10.73 -7.01 -18.57
CA LEU A 191 -9.44 -6.77 -19.21
C LEU A 191 -9.54 -7.01 -20.73
N MET A 192 -9.07 -6.02 -21.50
CA MET A 192 -9.03 -6.05 -22.96
C MET A 192 -7.62 -6.35 -23.47
N ASN A 193 -7.51 -6.95 -24.64
CA ASN A 193 -6.20 -7.30 -25.20
C ASN A 193 -5.46 -6.13 -25.85
N TYR A 194 -6.09 -4.96 -25.95
CA TYR A 194 -5.53 -3.78 -26.58
C TYR A 194 -6.03 -2.49 -25.91
N TYR A 195 -5.12 -1.53 -25.73
CA TYR A 195 -5.43 -0.21 -25.18
C TYR A 195 -4.72 0.89 -25.98
N GLU A 196 -5.47 1.92 -26.35
CA GLU A 196 -4.94 3.14 -26.96
C GLU A 196 -4.55 4.12 -25.85
N LEU A 197 -3.25 4.43 -25.73
CA LEU A 197 -2.75 5.44 -24.79
C LEU A 197 -2.17 6.61 -25.60
N PRO A 198 -2.19 7.86 -25.07
CA PRO A 198 -1.81 9.04 -25.83
C PRO A 198 -0.41 9.02 -26.48
N PHE A 199 0.54 8.29 -25.88
CA PHE A 199 1.94 8.24 -26.35
C PHE A 199 2.38 6.86 -26.84
N SER A 200 1.60 5.81 -26.61
CA SER A 200 1.94 4.44 -27.04
C SER A 200 0.73 3.53 -26.92
N ASN A 201 0.40 2.81 -27.99
CA ASN A 201 -0.59 1.74 -27.89
C ASN A 201 0.01 0.55 -27.12
N LEU A 202 -0.81 -0.07 -26.28
CA LEU A 202 -0.46 -1.22 -25.46
C LEU A 202 -1.18 -2.46 -25.99
N LEU A 203 -0.41 -3.45 -26.43
CA LEU A 203 -0.90 -4.77 -26.80
C LEU A 203 -0.65 -5.77 -25.68
N ILE A 204 -1.68 -6.49 -25.24
CA ILE A 204 -1.58 -7.52 -24.21
C ILE A 204 -1.65 -8.89 -24.88
N ILE A 205 -0.68 -9.74 -24.54
CA ILE A 205 -0.57 -11.10 -25.06
C ILE A 205 -0.65 -12.08 -23.90
N ASP A 206 -1.69 -12.91 -23.93
CA ASP A 206 -1.99 -13.89 -22.91
C ASP A 206 -1.52 -15.30 -23.27
N SER A 207 -1.84 -16.28 -22.42
CA SER A 207 -1.49 -17.68 -22.61
C SER A 207 -1.92 -18.30 -23.95
N THR A 208 -2.94 -17.75 -24.62
CA THR A 208 -3.38 -18.20 -25.94
C THR A 208 -2.37 -17.87 -27.03
N ALA A 209 -1.45 -16.93 -26.75
CA ALA A 209 -0.47 -16.42 -27.70
C ALA A 209 -1.08 -15.83 -28.98
N ALA A 210 -2.38 -15.53 -28.97
CA ALA A 210 -3.07 -14.91 -30.08
C ALA A 210 -2.76 -13.40 -30.09
N TYR A 211 -2.21 -12.92 -31.20
CA TYR A 211 -2.06 -11.50 -31.48
C TYR A 211 -2.20 -11.29 -32.99
N ASP A 212 -2.81 -10.19 -33.38
CA ASP A 212 -2.93 -9.84 -34.80
C ASP A 212 -1.60 -9.21 -35.27
N PRO A 213 -0.91 -9.76 -36.28
CA PRO A 213 0.27 -9.14 -36.88
C PRO A 213 0.01 -7.72 -37.42
N SER A 214 -1.25 -7.38 -37.72
CA SER A 214 -1.67 -6.03 -38.13
C SER A 214 -1.60 -5.00 -36.98
N SER A 215 -1.45 -5.45 -35.73
CA SER A 215 -1.25 -4.62 -34.52
C SER A 215 0.16 -4.00 -34.44
N ALA A 216 0.83 -3.79 -35.57
CA ALA A 216 2.20 -3.29 -35.69
C ALA A 216 2.39 -1.85 -35.15
N PHE A 217 1.30 -1.16 -34.77
CA PHE A 217 1.35 0.15 -34.13
C PHE A 217 1.54 0.09 -32.60
N ALA A 218 1.43 -1.09 -32.00
CA ALA A 218 1.66 -1.27 -30.57
C ALA A 218 3.15 -1.14 -30.23
N ARG A 219 3.54 0.04 -29.74
CA ARG A 219 4.90 0.31 -29.29
C ARG A 219 5.22 -0.33 -27.94
N THR A 220 4.20 -0.60 -27.12
CA THR A 220 4.36 -1.31 -25.85
C THR A 220 3.64 -2.64 -25.89
N ILE A 221 4.31 -3.70 -25.45
CA ILE A 221 3.73 -5.04 -25.36
C ILE A 221 3.76 -5.50 -23.91
N MET A 222 2.63 -5.99 -23.41
CA MET A 222 2.51 -6.63 -22.10
C MET A 222 2.28 -8.13 -22.25
N LEU A 223 3.07 -8.94 -21.53
CA LEU A 223 2.90 -10.39 -21.46
C LEU A 223 2.22 -10.77 -20.14
N ARG A 224 1.19 -11.63 -20.22
CA ARG A 224 0.45 -12.17 -19.07
C ARG A 224 0.15 -13.66 -19.21
N ASP A 225 -0.04 -14.36 -18.11
CA ASP A 225 -0.37 -15.80 -18.06
C ASP A 225 0.66 -16.71 -18.74
N SER A 226 1.93 -16.30 -18.77
CA SER A 226 3.06 -17.08 -19.30
C SER A 226 2.86 -17.57 -20.74
N PRO A 227 2.67 -16.68 -21.74
CA PRO A 227 2.48 -17.05 -23.13
C PRO A 227 3.58 -17.94 -23.65
N LYS A 228 3.20 -19.02 -24.34
CA LYS A 228 4.13 -19.93 -25.04
C LYS A 228 4.55 -19.32 -26.38
N ILE A 229 5.18 -18.14 -26.33
CA ILE A 229 5.65 -17.40 -27.51
C ILE A 229 7.16 -17.49 -27.71
N ASN A 230 7.59 -17.38 -28.97
CA ASN A 230 8.97 -17.07 -29.31
C ASN A 230 9.15 -15.55 -29.33
N LEU A 231 9.74 -15.00 -28.27
CA LEU A 231 9.89 -13.56 -28.10
C LEU A 231 10.80 -12.92 -29.18
N ASN A 232 11.77 -13.66 -29.73
CA ASN A 232 12.60 -13.13 -30.84
C ASN A 232 11.74 -12.82 -32.06
N ARG A 233 10.90 -13.78 -32.48
CA ARG A 233 10.01 -13.62 -33.63
C ARG A 233 9.03 -12.47 -33.42
N LEU A 234 8.50 -12.35 -32.20
CA LEU A 234 7.57 -11.30 -31.83
C LEU A 234 8.22 -9.91 -31.91
N ILE A 235 9.42 -9.75 -31.35
CA ILE A 235 10.18 -8.50 -31.43
C ILE A 235 10.49 -8.16 -32.90
N ASP A 236 10.88 -9.15 -33.70
CA ASP A 236 11.22 -8.91 -35.11
C ASP A 236 9.99 -8.51 -35.95
N SER A 237 8.81 -9.03 -35.62
CA SER A 237 7.57 -8.71 -36.34
C SER A 237 6.93 -7.39 -35.90
N LEU A 238 6.80 -7.17 -34.58
CA LEU A 238 6.05 -6.03 -34.03
C LEU A 238 6.94 -4.82 -33.72
N LYS A 239 8.27 -5.04 -33.61
CA LYS A 239 9.27 -4.00 -33.30
C LYS A 239 8.86 -3.09 -32.13
N PRO A 240 8.53 -3.65 -30.96
CA PRO A 240 8.13 -2.87 -29.80
C PRO A 240 9.28 -1.98 -29.29
N GLU A 241 8.93 -0.81 -28.78
CA GLU A 241 9.85 0.07 -28.05
C GLU A 241 10.01 -0.38 -26.59
N LEU A 242 9.02 -1.09 -26.03
CA LEU A 242 9.02 -1.56 -24.65
C LEU A 242 8.26 -2.88 -24.48
N VAL A 243 8.82 -3.80 -23.69
CA VAL A 243 8.15 -5.04 -23.28
C VAL A 243 7.97 -5.08 -21.77
N ILE A 244 6.74 -5.29 -21.32
CA ILE A 244 6.35 -5.35 -19.91
C ILE A 244 5.83 -6.76 -19.62
N TRP A 245 6.01 -7.25 -18.40
CA TRP A 245 5.29 -8.43 -17.94
C TRP A 245 4.94 -8.30 -16.47
N ASP A 246 3.77 -8.83 -16.12
CA ASP A 246 3.22 -8.75 -14.77
C ASP A 246 3.51 -10.00 -13.91
N GLY A 247 2.96 -10.00 -12.69
CA GLY A 247 3.09 -11.09 -11.72
C GLY A 247 2.28 -12.36 -12.03
N SER A 248 1.51 -12.38 -13.12
CA SER A 248 0.83 -13.61 -13.56
C SER A 248 1.80 -14.63 -14.19
N ASN A 249 3.01 -14.19 -14.54
CA ASN A 249 3.98 -14.99 -15.29
C ASN A 249 4.94 -15.79 -14.40
N TYR A 250 5.26 -17.03 -14.79
CA TYR A 250 6.27 -17.85 -14.11
C TYR A 250 7.68 -17.23 -14.20
N LEU A 251 8.43 -17.29 -13.10
CA LEU A 251 9.78 -16.72 -13.01
C LEU A 251 10.75 -17.25 -14.08
N SER A 252 10.60 -18.51 -14.50
CA SER A 252 11.40 -19.12 -15.56
C SER A 252 11.18 -18.43 -16.92
N TYR A 253 9.94 -18.06 -17.23
CA TYR A 253 9.58 -17.35 -18.46
C TYR A 253 10.13 -15.92 -18.43
N GLN A 254 9.94 -15.23 -17.30
CA GLN A 254 10.46 -13.87 -17.11
C GLN A 254 11.99 -13.82 -17.32
N LYS A 255 12.74 -14.78 -16.77
CA LYS A 255 14.20 -14.88 -16.96
C LYS A 255 14.57 -15.06 -18.44
N ARG A 256 13.86 -15.95 -19.16
CA ARG A 256 14.08 -16.20 -20.58
C ARG A 256 13.77 -14.98 -21.44
N TRP A 257 12.68 -14.27 -21.15
CA TRP A 257 12.31 -13.05 -21.87
C TRP A 257 13.32 -11.94 -21.62
N ALA A 258 13.75 -11.74 -20.37
CA ALA A 258 14.79 -10.77 -20.04
C ALA A 258 16.10 -11.02 -20.81
N GLN A 259 16.52 -12.28 -20.94
CA GLN A 259 17.69 -12.64 -21.77
C GLN A 259 17.49 -12.26 -23.24
N THR A 260 16.29 -12.53 -23.78
CA THR A 260 15.96 -12.22 -25.17
C THR A 260 15.90 -10.71 -25.42
N CYS A 261 15.25 -9.95 -24.55
CA CYS A 261 15.20 -8.49 -24.64
C CYS A 261 16.60 -7.86 -24.57
N ARG A 262 17.48 -8.35 -23.68
CA ARG A 262 18.89 -7.91 -23.61
C ARG A 262 19.64 -8.19 -24.92
N ALA A 263 19.49 -9.38 -25.48
CA ALA A 263 20.12 -9.76 -26.74
C ALA A 263 19.65 -8.89 -27.92
N LYS A 264 18.35 -8.59 -27.97
CA LYS A 264 17.72 -7.74 -28.99
C LYS A 264 17.81 -6.23 -28.71
N LYS A 265 18.41 -5.83 -27.57
CA LYS A 265 18.51 -4.43 -27.10
C LYS A 265 17.15 -3.73 -26.99
N ILE A 266 16.10 -4.46 -26.61
CA ILE A 266 14.77 -3.90 -26.37
C ILE A 266 14.62 -3.59 -24.87
N PRO A 267 14.23 -2.36 -24.50
CA PRO A 267 13.85 -2.01 -23.13
C PRO A 267 12.75 -2.95 -22.60
N PHE A 268 12.86 -3.34 -21.34
CA PHE A 268 11.84 -4.16 -20.70
C PHE A 268 11.64 -3.79 -19.24
N HIS A 269 10.45 -4.09 -18.71
CA HIS A 269 10.11 -3.81 -17.32
C HIS A 269 9.31 -4.96 -16.68
N PRO A 270 9.88 -5.71 -15.73
CA PRO A 270 9.11 -6.59 -14.86
C PRO A 270 8.41 -5.78 -13.76
N THR A 271 7.08 -5.87 -13.63
CA THR A 271 6.37 -5.09 -12.59
C THR A 271 6.79 -5.45 -11.16
N GLY A 272 7.41 -6.61 -10.96
CA GLY A 272 7.90 -7.06 -9.65
C GLY A 272 9.06 -6.22 -9.09
N GLU A 273 9.78 -5.45 -9.92
CA GLU A 273 10.87 -4.59 -9.45
C GLU A 273 10.38 -3.40 -8.62
N LYS A 274 9.25 -2.82 -8.99
CA LYS A 274 8.69 -1.61 -8.35
C LYS A 274 7.27 -1.79 -7.82
N GLY A 275 6.73 -3.01 -7.86
CA GLY A 275 5.35 -3.33 -7.46
C GLY A 275 4.28 -2.90 -8.46
N ALA A 276 4.58 -1.96 -9.37
CA ALA A 276 3.75 -1.59 -10.51
C ALA A 276 4.60 -0.90 -11.59
N TYR A 277 4.08 -0.87 -12.82
CA TYR A 277 4.56 0.03 -13.87
C TYR A 277 3.51 1.10 -14.15
N ILE A 278 3.89 2.38 -14.10
CA ILE A 278 2.98 3.53 -14.22
C ILE A 278 3.39 4.36 -15.43
N ILE A 279 2.43 4.59 -16.34
CA ILE A 279 2.55 5.45 -17.52
C ILE A 279 1.66 6.66 -17.26
N ARG A 280 2.24 7.86 -17.08
CA ARG A 280 1.47 9.11 -16.88
C ARG A 280 1.32 9.87 -18.20
N PHE A 281 0.17 10.52 -18.39
CA PHE A 281 -0.15 11.29 -19.59
C PHE A 281 -1.23 12.35 -19.38
#